data_AF-A0A969E1T4-F1
#
_entry.id   AF-A0A969E1T4-F1
#
_cell.length_a   1.000
_cell.length_b   1.000
_cell.length_c   1.000
_cell.angle_alpha   90.00
_cell.angle_beta   90.00
_cell.angle_gamma   90.00
#
_symmetry.space_group_name_H-M   'P 1'
#
loop_
_entity.id
_entity.type
_entity.pdbx_description
1 polymer ?
#
loop_
_entity_poly.entity_id
_entity_poly.type
_entity_poly.pdbx_seq_one_letter_code
_entity_poly.pdbx_strand_id
1 'polypeptide(L)'
;MPKIKFKHLYKNDYETSQSSFLTIFLLSSHAFTVLAQQTTVFTEANLAYKRGMDFYEKGIYNIAQQEFYTALTQLRPVPEPEARLLRGKAELFYAKSAVRAGQPNGEQLMLDYIRTYQPDPLATQASIEMGDYYSIKTNLIRLSSFITLLSRATSLLHNAMSCISKKDIVPL
;
A
#
# COMPACT_ATOMS: atom_id res chain seq x y z
N MET A 1 -46.45 84.97 -13.45
CA MET A 1 -46.11 83.66 -14.06
C MET A 1 -44.78 83.17 -13.48
N PRO A 2 -44.72 82.03 -12.77
CA PRO A 2 -43.45 81.51 -12.26
C PRO A 2 -42.79 80.54 -13.27
N LYS A 3 -41.47 80.62 -13.42
CA LYS A 3 -40.67 79.68 -14.21
C LYS A 3 -40.25 78.51 -13.33
N ILE A 4 -40.68 77.31 -13.69
CA ILE A 4 -40.27 76.05 -13.03
C ILE A 4 -38.91 75.64 -13.59
N LYS A 5 -37.89 75.48 -12.72
CA LYS A 5 -36.57 74.95 -13.06
C LYS A 5 -36.57 73.42 -12.92
N PHE A 6 -36.65 72.70 -14.03
CA PHE A 6 -36.36 71.27 -14.10
C PHE A 6 -34.87 71.07 -14.41
N LYS A 7 -34.04 70.75 -13.41
CA LYS A 7 -32.63 70.38 -13.68
C LYS A 7 -32.01 69.33 -12.75
N HIS A 8 -32.78 68.62 -11.94
CA HIS A 8 -32.22 67.70 -10.95
C HIS A 8 -32.70 66.24 -11.01
N LEU A 9 -33.41 65.81 -12.06
CA LEU A 9 -34.05 64.48 -12.09
C LEU A 9 -33.47 63.51 -13.13
N TYR A 10 -32.14 63.41 -13.27
CA TYR A 10 -31.58 62.44 -14.25
C TYR A 10 -30.23 61.81 -13.89
N LYS A 11 -29.74 61.93 -12.64
CA LYS A 11 -28.36 61.54 -12.30
C LYS A 11 -28.22 60.31 -11.39
N ASN A 12 -29.32 59.65 -10.98
CA ASN A 12 -29.23 58.57 -9.98
C ASN A 12 -29.36 57.15 -10.54
N ASP A 13 -29.65 56.97 -11.84
CA ASP A 13 -29.97 55.63 -12.39
C ASP A 13 -28.76 54.89 -12.98
N TYR A 14 -27.62 55.57 -13.20
CA TYR A 14 -26.42 54.93 -13.76
C TYR A 14 -25.52 54.25 -12.71
N GLU A 15 -25.58 54.66 -11.44
CA GLU A 15 -24.72 54.11 -10.38
C GLU A 15 -25.24 52.77 -9.83
N THR A 16 -26.56 52.55 -9.85
CA THR A 16 -27.21 51.29 -9.45
C THR A 16 -27.08 50.18 -10.50
N SER A 17 -26.94 50.53 -11.79
CA SER A 17 -26.76 49.57 -12.87
C SER A 17 -25.33 49.00 -12.92
N GLN A 18 -24.29 49.84 -12.74
CA GLN A 18 -22.89 49.37 -12.74
C GLN A 18 -22.57 48.44 -11.55
N SER A 19 -23.18 48.65 -10.40
CA SER A 19 -23.01 47.80 -9.22
C SER A 19 -23.69 46.43 -9.34
N SER A 20 -24.69 46.28 -10.22
CA SER A 20 -25.33 44.98 -10.53
C SER A 20 -24.51 44.10 -11.48
N PHE A 21 -23.75 44.68 -12.41
CA PHE A 21 -22.88 43.89 -13.29
C PHE A 21 -21.64 43.35 -12.56
N LEU A 22 -21.10 44.12 -11.61
CA LEU A 22 -19.96 43.72 -10.78
C LEU A 22 -20.29 42.55 -9.86
N THR A 23 -21.51 42.50 -9.34
CA THR A 23 -21.98 41.43 -8.44
C THR A 23 -22.21 40.11 -9.19
N ILE A 24 -22.71 40.15 -10.43
CA ILE A 24 -22.87 38.95 -11.27
C ILE A 24 -21.50 38.37 -11.71
N PHE A 25 -20.53 39.23 -12.03
CA PHE A 25 -19.17 38.80 -12.38
C PHE A 25 -18.45 38.14 -11.19
N LEU A 26 -18.62 38.70 -9.98
CA LEU A 26 -18.09 38.11 -8.75
C LEU A 26 -18.74 36.74 -8.45
N LEU A 27 -20.06 36.57 -8.63
CA LEU A 27 -20.74 35.29 -8.38
C LEU A 27 -20.34 34.19 -9.38
N SER A 28 -20.13 34.55 -10.66
CA SER A 28 -19.71 33.63 -11.74
C SER A 28 -18.33 32.99 -11.48
N SER A 29 -17.38 33.77 -10.93
CA SER A 29 -16.03 33.30 -10.65
C SER A 29 -15.94 32.23 -9.55
N HIS A 30 -16.95 32.13 -8.66
CA HIS A 30 -16.95 31.18 -7.55
C HIS A 30 -17.39 29.76 -7.96
N ALA A 31 -18.10 29.61 -9.09
CA ALA A 31 -18.60 28.30 -9.54
C ALA A 31 -17.49 27.33 -9.98
N PHE A 32 -16.28 27.82 -10.31
CA PHE A 32 -15.16 27.00 -10.77
C PHE A 32 -14.34 26.33 -9.66
N THR A 33 -14.62 26.62 -8.39
CA THR A 33 -13.83 26.07 -7.26
C THR A 33 -14.33 24.74 -6.71
N VAL A 34 -15.51 24.26 -7.16
CA VAL A 34 -16.18 23.08 -6.56
C VAL A 34 -15.63 21.74 -7.07
N LEU A 35 -14.87 21.72 -8.18
CA LEU A 35 -14.32 20.48 -8.76
C LEU A 35 -12.92 20.09 -8.25
N ALA A 36 -12.29 20.89 -7.38
CA ALA A 36 -10.95 20.63 -6.85
C ALA A 36 -10.93 19.95 -5.48
N GLN A 37 -12.09 19.59 -4.93
CA GLN A 37 -12.24 19.16 -3.53
C GLN A 37 -11.98 17.66 -3.32
N GLN A 38 -11.09 17.03 -4.09
CA GLN A 38 -10.41 15.85 -3.57
C GLN A 38 -9.50 16.33 -2.44
N THR A 39 -9.72 15.85 -1.21
CA THR A 39 -8.92 16.30 -0.06
C THR A 39 -7.43 16.10 -0.39
N THR A 40 -6.63 17.16 -0.26
CA THR A 40 -5.17 17.14 -0.56
C THR A 40 -4.47 15.96 0.11
N VAL A 41 -4.97 15.54 1.28
CA VAL A 41 -4.55 14.37 2.04
C VAL A 41 -4.74 13.05 1.28
N PHE A 42 -5.89 12.84 0.61
CA PHE A 42 -6.13 11.64 -0.20
C PHE A 42 -5.18 11.57 -1.41
N THR A 43 -4.92 12.71 -2.06
CA THR A 43 -3.98 12.79 -3.19
C THR A 43 -2.57 12.41 -2.76
N GLU A 44 -2.12 12.91 -1.61
CA GLU A 44 -0.79 12.58 -1.07
C GLU A 44 -0.68 11.11 -0.65
N ALA A 45 -1.71 10.57 0.02
CA ALA A 45 -1.74 9.16 0.39
C ALA A 45 -1.69 8.23 -0.83
N ASN A 46 -2.39 8.60 -1.90
CA ASN A 46 -2.36 7.85 -3.16
C ASN A 46 -0.98 7.92 -3.82
N LEU A 47 -0.29 9.06 -3.72
CA LEU A 47 1.07 9.20 -4.22
C LEU A 47 2.06 8.32 -3.45
N ALA A 48 1.98 8.30 -2.11
CA ALA A 48 2.79 7.42 -1.27
C ALA A 48 2.51 5.94 -1.58
N TYR A 49 1.23 5.56 -1.73
CA TYR A 49 0.86 4.20 -2.13
C TYR A 49 1.49 3.81 -3.48
N LYS A 50 1.45 4.69 -4.49
CA LYS A 50 2.05 4.43 -5.80
C LYS A 50 3.57 4.25 -5.72
N ARG A 51 4.27 5.09 -4.95
CA ARG A 51 5.71 4.92 -4.71
C ARG A 51 6.01 3.58 -4.04
N GLY A 52 5.21 3.19 -3.05
CA GLY A 52 5.30 1.88 -2.42
C GLY A 52 5.15 0.74 -3.42
N MET A 53 4.20 0.83 -4.34
CA MET A 53 4.03 -0.14 -5.43
C MET A 53 5.26 -0.20 -6.35
N ASP A 54 5.81 0.95 -6.76
CA ASP A 54 7.02 0.98 -7.60
C ASP A 54 8.20 0.27 -6.93
N PHE A 55 8.39 0.47 -5.61
CA PHE A 55 9.43 -0.22 -4.86
C PHE A 55 9.12 -1.70 -4.65
N TYR A 56 7.86 -2.05 -4.44
CA TYR A 56 7.41 -3.43 -4.28
C TYR A 56 7.67 -4.26 -5.54
N GLU A 57 7.34 -3.71 -6.71
CA GLU A 57 7.59 -4.33 -8.01
C GLU A 57 9.09 -4.51 -8.29
N LYS A 58 9.93 -3.58 -7.81
CA LYS A 58 11.39 -3.69 -7.86
C LYS A 58 11.97 -4.68 -6.84
N GLY A 59 11.15 -5.27 -5.97
CA GLY A 59 11.57 -6.19 -4.92
C GLY A 59 12.22 -5.53 -3.70
N ILE A 60 12.11 -4.21 -3.57
CA ILE A 60 12.71 -3.44 -2.47
C ILE A 60 11.70 -3.31 -1.32
N TYR A 61 11.40 -4.44 -0.67
CA TYR A 61 10.25 -4.58 0.22
C TYR A 61 10.31 -3.71 1.48
N ASN A 62 11.49 -3.49 2.06
CA ASN A 62 11.61 -2.64 3.26
C ASN A 62 11.25 -1.17 2.97
N ILE A 63 11.65 -0.64 1.81
CA ILE A 63 11.31 0.73 1.41
C ILE A 63 9.82 0.79 1.02
N ALA A 64 9.35 -0.19 0.26
CA ALA A 64 7.94 -0.29 -0.10
C ALA A 64 7.04 -0.26 1.15
N GLN A 65 7.38 -1.03 2.18
CA GLN A 65 6.66 -1.06 3.45
C GLN A 65 6.60 0.31 4.12
N GLN A 66 7.69 1.09 4.10
CA GLN A 66 7.71 2.45 4.68
C GLN A 66 6.78 3.41 3.92
N GLU A 67 6.74 3.34 2.59
CA GLU A 67 5.83 4.14 1.77
C GLU A 67 4.36 3.75 2.00
N PHE A 68 4.06 2.45 2.14
CA PHE A 68 2.71 2.00 2.51
C PHE A 68 2.32 2.45 3.91
N TYR A 69 3.23 2.40 4.88
CA TYR A 69 3.00 2.97 6.21
C TYR A 69 2.71 4.47 6.13
N THR A 70 3.47 5.21 5.33
CA THR A 70 3.23 6.64 5.07
C THR A 70 1.83 6.87 4.53
N ALA A 71 1.41 6.12 3.52
CA ALA A 71 0.05 6.19 2.99
C ALA A 71 -1.02 5.92 4.08
N LEU A 72 -0.81 4.92 4.94
CA LEU A 72 -1.73 4.59 6.03
C LEU A 72 -1.83 5.70 7.09
N THR A 73 -0.72 6.37 7.42
CA THR A 73 -0.74 7.48 8.39
C THR A 73 -1.46 8.72 7.84
N GLN A 74 -1.39 8.94 6.53
CA GLN A 74 -2.09 10.04 5.86
C GLN A 74 -3.58 9.74 5.71
N LEU A 75 -3.95 8.47 5.51
CA LEU A 75 -5.33 8.00 5.51
C LEU A 75 -5.86 7.94 6.94
N ARG A 76 -6.22 9.10 7.49
CA ARG A 76 -7.05 9.21 8.71
C ARG A 76 -8.33 8.35 8.56
N PRO A 77 -9.05 8.02 9.64
CA PRO A 77 -10.37 7.40 9.52
C PRO A 77 -11.30 8.35 8.76
N VAL A 78 -11.35 8.18 7.44
CA VAL A 78 -12.10 8.99 6.50
C VAL A 78 -13.32 8.17 6.07
N PRO A 79 -14.54 8.73 6.13
CA PRO A 79 -15.77 8.02 5.79
C PRO A 79 -15.92 7.75 4.29
N GLU A 80 -15.10 8.38 3.44
CA GLU A 80 -15.13 8.22 1.98
C GLU A 80 -14.79 6.78 1.54
N PRO A 81 -15.58 6.20 0.62
CA PRO A 81 -15.40 4.81 0.19
C PRO A 81 -14.06 4.58 -0.51
N GLU A 82 -13.57 5.53 -1.31
CA GLU A 82 -12.29 5.44 -2.01
C GLU A 82 -11.11 5.44 -1.04
N ALA A 83 -11.18 6.26 0.01
CA ALA A 83 -10.15 6.31 1.05
C ALA A 83 -10.10 5.00 1.84
N ARG A 84 -11.26 4.38 2.13
CA ARG A 84 -11.31 3.05 2.76
C ARG A 84 -10.68 1.97 1.89
N LEU A 85 -10.98 1.96 0.59
CA LEU A 85 -10.39 1.01 -0.36
C LEU A 85 -8.87 1.19 -0.47
N LEU A 86 -8.40 2.43 -0.60
CA LEU A 86 -6.97 2.73 -0.66
C LEU A 86 -6.26 2.31 0.63
N ARG A 87 -6.89 2.55 1.79
CA ARG A 87 -6.37 2.12 3.09
C ARG A 87 -6.26 0.59 3.17
N GLY A 88 -7.31 -0.14 2.81
CA GLY A 88 -7.29 -1.61 2.81
C GLY A 88 -6.23 -2.19 1.88
N LYS A 89 -6.00 -1.57 0.72
CA LYS A 89 -4.90 -1.94 -0.19
C LYS A 89 -3.53 -1.63 0.41
N ALA A 90 -3.33 -0.43 0.97
CA ALA A 90 -2.07 -0.05 1.60
C ALA A 90 -1.73 -0.97 2.78
N GLU A 91 -2.72 -1.37 3.57
CA GLU A 91 -2.55 -2.27 4.71
C GLU A 91 -2.18 -3.69 4.26
N LEU A 92 -2.84 -4.20 3.22
CA LEU A 92 -2.47 -5.47 2.59
C LEU A 92 -1.01 -5.43 2.11
N PHE A 93 -0.63 -4.41 1.33
CA PHE A 93 0.71 -4.34 0.76
C PHE A 93 1.79 -4.06 1.82
N TYR A 94 1.47 -3.36 2.90
CA TYR A 94 2.33 -3.24 4.08
C TYR A 94 2.63 -4.62 4.69
N ALA A 95 1.60 -5.44 4.90
CA ALA A 95 1.77 -6.81 5.40
C ALA A 95 2.51 -7.72 4.40
N LYS A 96 2.17 -7.65 3.10
CA LYS A 96 2.86 -8.43 2.04
C LYS A 96 4.35 -8.11 2.00
N SER A 97 4.69 -6.83 2.09
CA SER A 97 6.09 -6.38 2.10
C SER A 97 6.85 -6.95 3.31
N ALA A 98 6.22 -6.99 4.48
CA ALA A 98 6.81 -7.59 5.69
C ALA A 98 7.11 -9.09 5.51
N VAL A 99 6.15 -9.85 4.98
CA VAL A 99 6.30 -11.28 4.69
C VAL A 99 7.43 -11.51 3.68
N ARG A 100 7.43 -10.75 2.57
CA ARG A 100 8.43 -10.88 1.50
C ARG A 100 9.83 -10.45 1.93
N ALA A 101 9.92 -9.47 2.83
CA ALA A 101 11.17 -9.06 3.46
C ALA A 101 11.70 -10.08 4.49
N GLY A 102 10.91 -11.12 4.83
CA GLY A 102 11.29 -12.12 5.83
C GLY A 102 11.29 -11.58 7.25
N GLN A 103 10.51 -10.53 7.52
CA GLN A 103 10.43 -9.95 8.86
C GLN A 103 9.76 -10.92 9.83
N PRO A 104 10.21 -10.99 11.10
CA PRO A 104 9.68 -11.93 12.08
C PRO A 104 8.19 -11.70 12.39
N ASN A 105 7.72 -10.46 12.28
CA ASN A 105 6.32 -10.07 12.48
C ASN A 105 5.48 -10.12 11.20
N GLY A 106 6.05 -10.40 10.03
CA GLY A 106 5.32 -10.31 8.76
C GLY A 106 4.14 -11.27 8.67
N GLU A 107 4.33 -12.49 9.16
CA GLU A 107 3.27 -13.50 9.26
C GLU A 107 2.10 -13.01 10.12
N GLN A 108 2.40 -12.45 11.29
CA GLN A 108 1.38 -11.92 12.19
C GLN A 108 0.62 -10.75 11.54
N LEU A 109 1.31 -9.82 10.90
CA LEU A 109 0.68 -8.69 10.20
C LEU A 109 -0.31 -9.15 9.13
N MET A 110 0.03 -10.20 8.38
CA MET A 110 -0.86 -10.76 7.36
C MET A 110 -2.07 -11.45 7.99
N LEU A 111 -1.88 -12.22 9.05
CA LEU A 111 -2.96 -12.88 9.77
C LEU A 111 -3.93 -11.89 10.40
N ASP A 112 -3.41 -10.79 10.96
CA ASP A 112 -4.22 -9.72 11.53
C ASP A 112 -5.06 -9.04 10.44
N TYR A 113 -4.47 -8.73 9.28
CA TYR A 113 -5.20 -8.22 8.12
C TYR A 113 -6.35 -9.16 7.71
N ILE A 114 -6.08 -10.47 7.57
CA ILE A 114 -7.09 -11.45 7.18
C ILE A 114 -8.25 -11.46 8.19
N ARG A 115 -7.95 -11.46 9.49
CA ARG A 115 -8.98 -11.46 10.56
C ARG A 115 -9.83 -10.20 10.56
N THR A 116 -9.21 -9.05 10.31
CA THR A 116 -9.90 -7.75 10.33
C THR A 116 -10.81 -7.55 9.13
N TYR A 117 -10.41 -8.04 7.95
CA TYR A 117 -11.11 -7.73 6.68
C TYR A 117 -11.98 -8.86 6.13
N GLN A 118 -11.97 -10.07 6.69
CA GLN A 118 -12.91 -11.12 6.25
C GLN A 118 -14.38 -10.68 6.40
N PRO A 119 -15.26 -10.94 5.41
CA PRO A 119 -15.08 -11.79 4.21
C PRO A 119 -14.72 -11.01 2.90
N ASP A 120 -13.92 -9.94 2.97
CA ASP A 120 -13.47 -9.19 1.77
C ASP A 120 -12.71 -10.11 0.78
N PRO A 121 -12.94 -9.98 -0.54
CA PRO A 121 -12.11 -10.60 -1.58
C PRO A 121 -10.60 -10.42 -1.39
N LEU A 122 -10.14 -9.25 -0.92
CA LEU A 122 -8.72 -8.99 -0.66
C LEU A 122 -8.17 -9.83 0.50
N ALA A 123 -8.96 -10.01 1.56
CA ALA A 123 -8.61 -10.89 2.69
C ALA A 123 -8.61 -12.37 2.27
N THR A 124 -9.52 -12.75 1.37
CA THR A 124 -9.54 -14.10 0.78
C THR A 124 -8.27 -14.37 -0.03
N GLN A 125 -7.86 -13.42 -0.89
CA GLN A 125 -6.61 -13.53 -1.64
C GLN A 125 -5.39 -13.61 -0.70
N ALA A 126 -5.33 -12.78 0.34
CA ALA A 126 -4.27 -12.83 1.34
C ALA A 126 -4.20 -14.20 2.04
N SER A 127 -5.36 -14.82 2.31
CA SER A 127 -5.44 -16.17 2.90
C SER A 127 -4.84 -17.23 1.99
N ILE A 128 -5.11 -17.16 0.68
CA ILE A 128 -4.51 -18.05 -0.32
C ILE A 128 -2.99 -17.86 -0.38
N GLU A 129 -2.52 -16.61 -0.44
CA GLU A 129 -1.08 -16.30 -0.46
C GLU A 129 -0.35 -16.82 0.78
N MET A 130 -0.98 -16.77 1.96
CA MET A 130 -0.43 -17.36 3.19
C MET A 130 -0.37 -18.89 3.12
N GLY A 131 -1.36 -19.53 2.52
CA GLY A 131 -1.34 -20.97 2.25
C GLY A 131 -0.12 -21.38 1.43
N ASP A 132 0.15 -20.65 0.34
CA ASP A 132 1.31 -20.88 -0.53
C ASP A 132 2.63 -20.64 0.22
N TYR A 133 2.71 -19.58 1.02
CA TYR A 133 3.88 -19.27 1.84
C TYR A 133 4.23 -20.41 2.82
N TYR A 134 3.25 -20.93 3.56
CA TYR A 134 3.49 -22.06 4.48
C TYR A 134 3.86 -23.35 3.75
N SER A 135 3.27 -23.60 2.58
CA SER A 135 3.59 -24.77 1.76
C SER A 135 5.07 -24.75 1.33
N ILE A 136 5.54 -23.60 0.83
CA ILE A 136 6.95 -23.41 0.44
C ILE A 136 7.87 -23.58 1.64
N LYS A 137 7.58 -22.92 2.78
CA LYS A 137 8.38 -22.99 3.99
C LYS A 137 8.53 -24.43 4.51
N THR A 138 7.43 -25.19 4.53
CA THR A 138 7.41 -26.59 4.98
C THR A 138 8.25 -27.47 4.06
N ASN A 139 8.15 -27.27 2.75
CA ASN A 139 8.93 -28.02 1.77
C ASN A 139 10.44 -27.72 1.85
N LEU A 140 10.82 -26.46 2.13
CA LEU A 140 12.23 -26.09 2.34
C LEU A 140 12.83 -26.77 3.58
N ILE A 141 12.08 -26.82 4.69
CA ILE A 141 12.52 -27.52 5.91
C ILE A 141 12.74 -29.00 5.60
N ARG A 142 11.78 -29.64 4.92
CA ARG A 142 11.89 -31.05 4.51
C ARG A 142 13.14 -31.29 3.66
N LEU A 143 13.40 -30.43 2.67
CA LEU A 143 14.58 -30.55 1.80
C LEU A 143 15.90 -30.42 2.58
N SER A 144 16.00 -29.43 3.48
CA SER A 144 17.21 -29.22 4.30
C SER A 144 17.52 -30.44 5.18
N SER A 145 16.50 -31.06 5.76
CA SER A 145 16.64 -32.27 6.56
C SER A 145 17.13 -33.45 5.70
N PHE A 146 16.59 -33.59 4.49
CA PHE A 146 16.97 -34.65 3.55
C PHE A 146 18.42 -34.53 3.09
N ILE A 147 18.87 -33.33 2.71
CA ILE A 147 20.28 -33.08 2.31
C ILE A 147 21.23 -33.44 3.46
N THR A 148 20.87 -33.08 4.69
CA THR A 148 21.66 -33.43 5.88
C THR A 148 21.78 -34.94 6.05
N LEU A 149 20.70 -35.68 5.86
CA LEU A 149 20.71 -37.16 5.90
C LEU A 149 21.63 -37.77 4.84
N LEU A 150 21.56 -37.27 3.60
CA LEU A 150 22.43 -37.74 2.52
C LEU A 150 23.91 -37.49 2.82
N SER A 151 24.25 -36.29 3.30
CA SER A 151 25.64 -35.94 3.66
C SER A 151 26.19 -36.84 4.79
N ARG A 152 25.34 -37.21 5.75
CA ARG A 152 25.72 -38.13 6.83
C ARG A 152 25.93 -39.53 6.28
N ALA A 153 25.04 -40.01 5.40
CA ALA A 153 25.18 -41.32 4.77
C ALA A 153 26.47 -41.45 3.94
N THR A 154 26.85 -40.43 3.17
CA THR A 154 28.09 -40.45 2.38
C THR A 154 29.34 -40.45 3.26
N SER A 155 29.36 -39.70 4.37
CA SER A 155 30.47 -39.74 5.33
C SER A 155 30.67 -41.13 5.96
N LEU A 156 29.57 -41.82 6.24
CA LEU A 156 29.61 -43.19 6.78
C LEU A 156 30.12 -44.18 5.73
N LEU A 157 29.72 -44.04 4.47
CA LEU A 157 30.24 -44.85 3.37
C LEU A 157 31.74 -44.62 3.16
N HIS A 158 32.21 -43.38 3.22
CA HIS A 158 33.64 -43.07 3.11
C HIS A 158 34.44 -43.72 4.25
N ASN A 159 33.98 -43.58 5.49
CA ASN A 159 34.61 -44.21 6.65
C ASN A 159 34.61 -45.74 6.54
N ALA A 160 33.49 -46.34 6.15
CA ALA A 160 33.37 -47.78 5.97
C ALA A 160 34.32 -48.30 4.87
N MET A 161 34.43 -47.61 3.72
CA MET A 161 35.38 -47.99 2.67
C MET A 161 36.85 -47.89 3.15
N SER A 162 37.20 -46.87 3.94
CA SER A 162 38.54 -46.74 4.52
C SER A 162 38.91 -47.89 5.47
N CYS A 163 37.92 -48.40 6.23
CA CYS A 163 38.09 -49.52 7.13
C CYS A 163 38.27 -50.85 6.40
N ILE A 164 37.57 -51.04 5.27
CA ILE A 164 37.70 -52.24 4.43
C ILE A 164 39.12 -52.28 3.82
N SER A 165 39.58 -51.17 3.24
CA SER A 165 40.93 -51.09 2.64
C SER A 165 42.08 -51.38 3.62
N LYS A 166 41.93 -51.09 4.92
CA LYS A 166 42.94 -51.41 5.94
C LYS A 166 42.94 -52.87 6.38
N LYS A 167 41.84 -53.60 6.17
CA LYS A 167 41.69 -54.99 6.64
C LYS A 167 42.28 -56.01 5.67
N ASP A 168 42.46 -55.64 4.40
CA ASP A 168 43.00 -56.49 3.33
C ASP A 168 44.55 -56.43 3.21
N ILE A 169 45.23 -55.68 4.09
CA ILE A 169 46.70 -55.60 4.14
C ILE A 169 47.19 -56.46 5.32
N VAL A 170 47.13 -57.78 5.18
CA VAL A 170 47.89 -58.71 6.02
C VAL A 170 49.10 -59.16 5.19
N PRO A 171 50.32 -58.70 5.48
CA PRO A 171 51.50 -59.28 4.84
C PRO A 171 51.70 -60.70 5.39
N LEU A 172 51.79 -61.66 4.46
CA LEU A 172 52.32 -63.01 4.71
C LEU A 172 53.75 -62.93 5.26
#